data_AF-A0A1J5U0J3-F1
#
_entry.id   AF-A0A1J5U0J3-F1
#
_cell.length_a   1.000
_cell.length_b   1.000
_cell.length_c   1.000
_cell.angle_alpha   90.00
_cell.angle_beta   90.00
_cell.angle_gamma   90.00
#
_symmetry.space_group_name_H-M   'P 1'
#
loop_
_entity.id
_entity.type
_entity.pdbx_description
1 polymer ?
#
loop_
_entity_poly.entity_id
_entity_poly.type
_entity_poly.pdbx_seq_one_letter_code
_entity_poly.pdbx_strand_id
1 'polypeptide(L)'
;MKKIYRKLLLIHVAVFFILLITWICGEEIKTEAGSPFSALYYVLHIFLGSIIFILTLVEWITRNQTKLVHTPAMPQHLWINQILHRGYYLILMALPLTGIIVFFDFMESRPFYLLHGSLFNLLLILIMVNLASMMIEKLKVKPL
;
A
#
# COMPACT_ATOMS: atom_id res chain seq x y z
N MET A 1 -9.28 10.75 -23.59
CA MET A 1 -9.09 9.48 -22.84
C MET A 1 -7.62 9.11 -22.62
N LYS A 2 -6.76 8.91 -23.65
CA LYS A 2 -5.34 8.52 -23.47
C LYS A 2 -4.53 9.37 -22.46
N LYS A 3 -4.73 10.69 -22.40
CA LYS A 3 -4.04 11.58 -21.44
C LYS A 3 -4.40 11.30 -19.97
N ILE A 4 -5.64 10.90 -19.69
CA ILE A 4 -6.11 10.61 -18.31
C ILE A 4 -5.50 9.29 -17.82
N TYR A 5 -5.50 8.25 -18.65
CA TYR A 5 -4.85 6.97 -18.34
C TYR A 5 -3.35 7.13 -18.07
N ARG A 6 -2.65 7.95 -18.86
CA ARG A 6 -1.22 8.24 -18.61
C ARG A 6 -0.99 8.91 -17.26
N LYS A 7 -1.83 9.89 -16.88
CA LYS A 7 -1.74 10.54 -15.57
C LYS A 7 -1.99 9.58 -14.42
N LEU A 8 -2.99 8.72 -14.53
CA LEU A 8 -3.29 7.70 -13.50
C LEU A 8 -2.17 6.69 -13.34
N LEU A 9 -1.55 6.26 -14.45
CA LEU A 9 -0.38 5.39 -14.42
C LEU A 9 0.81 6.07 -13.74
N LEU A 10 1.09 7.33 -14.07
CA LEU A 10 2.16 8.09 -13.44
C LEU A 10 1.95 8.22 -11.92
N ILE A 11 0.71 8.45 -11.47
CA ILE A 11 0.37 8.48 -10.04
C ILE A 11 0.65 7.12 -9.40
N HIS A 12 0.24 6.01 -10.02
CA HIS A 12 0.53 4.66 -9.49
C HIS A 12 2.04 4.40 -9.37
N VAL A 13 2.81 4.75 -10.40
CA VAL A 13 4.27 4.58 -10.40
C VAL A 13 4.91 5.47 -9.33
N ALA A 14 4.45 6.71 -9.18
CA ALA A 14 4.94 7.60 -8.12
C ALA A 14 4.64 7.04 -6.72
N VAL A 15 3.41 6.59 -6.48
CA VAL A 15 3.02 5.97 -5.20
C VAL A 15 3.84 4.71 -4.92
N PHE A 16 4.12 3.89 -5.93
CA PHE A 16 5.01 2.72 -5.79
C PHE A 16 6.42 3.13 -5.31
N PHE A 17 7.03 4.14 -5.92
CA PHE A 17 8.36 4.60 -5.50
C PHE A 17 8.33 5.24 -4.11
N ILE A 18 7.29 6.00 -3.78
CA ILE A 18 7.14 6.56 -2.43
C ILE A 18 7.04 5.41 -1.41
N LEU A 19 6.22 4.38 -1.66
CA LEU A 19 6.12 3.20 -0.80
C LEU A 19 7.44 2.46 -0.65
N LEU A 20 8.18 2.29 -1.75
CA LEU A 20 9.50 1.64 -1.75
C LEU A 20 10.49 2.41 -0.88
N ILE A 21 10.57 3.74 -1.03
CA ILE A 21 11.47 4.57 -0.24
C ILE A 21 11.04 4.56 1.24
N THR A 22 9.74 4.66 1.53
CA THR A 22 9.22 4.53 2.90
C THR A 22 9.66 3.22 3.53
N TRP A 23 9.53 2.10 2.81
CA TRP A 23 9.96 0.80 3.30
C TRP A 23 11.47 0.74 3.56
N ILE A 24 12.31 1.17 2.61
CA ILE A 24 13.77 1.21 2.77
C ILE A 24 14.15 2.02 4.01
N CYS A 25 13.57 3.21 4.18
CA CYS A 25 13.82 4.02 5.37
C CYS A 25 13.39 3.29 6.67
N GLY A 26 12.30 2.53 6.62
CA GLY A 26 11.83 1.72 7.76
C GLY A 26 12.80 0.61 8.18
N GLU A 27 13.49 -0.01 7.22
CA GLU A 27 14.55 -0.98 7.51
C GLU A 27 15.82 -0.29 8.01
N GLU A 28 16.20 0.84 7.41
CA GLU A 28 17.41 1.58 7.81
C GLU A 28 17.32 2.20 9.21
N ILE A 29 16.11 2.49 9.71
CA ILE A 29 15.94 2.91 11.11
C ILE A 29 16.51 1.87 12.10
N LYS A 30 16.41 0.58 11.77
CA LYS A 30 16.87 -0.51 12.65
C LYS A 30 18.38 -0.68 12.56
N THR A 31 18.95 -0.57 11.35
CA THR A 31 20.38 -0.75 11.10
C THR A 31 21.19 0.41 11.68
N GLU A 32 20.63 1.63 11.66
CA GLU A 32 21.28 2.87 12.10
C GLU A 32 20.91 3.28 13.53
N ALA A 33 20.34 2.35 14.32
CA ALA A 33 19.92 2.62 15.69
C ALA A 33 21.10 3.14 16.55
N GLY A 34 20.93 4.32 17.15
CA GLY A 34 21.98 4.99 17.93
C GLY A 34 22.90 5.91 17.12
N SER A 35 22.76 5.96 15.79
CA SER A 35 23.47 6.93 14.94
C SER A 35 22.61 8.18 14.66
N PRO A 36 23.22 9.33 14.30
CA PRO A 36 22.49 10.52 13.88
C PRO A 36 21.63 10.29 12.62
N PHE A 37 21.95 9.28 11.79
CA PHE A 37 21.21 8.99 10.58
C PHE A 37 19.84 8.33 10.87
N SER A 38 19.67 7.67 12.01
CA SER A 38 18.36 7.12 12.43
C SER A 38 17.26 8.18 12.38
N ALA A 39 17.55 9.41 12.83
CA ALA A 39 16.60 10.53 12.80
C ALA A 39 16.20 10.91 11.37
N LEU A 40 17.14 10.93 10.43
CA LEU A 40 16.86 11.19 9.01
C LEU A 40 15.90 10.13 8.44
N TYR A 41 16.18 8.85 8.70
CA TYR A 41 15.33 7.77 8.22
C TYR A 41 13.94 7.78 8.86
N TYR A 42 13.83 8.11 10.16
CA TYR A 42 12.54 8.35 10.80
C TYR A 42 11.75 9.46 10.10
N VAL A 43 12.37 10.61 9.85
CA VAL A 43 11.71 11.75 9.18
C VAL A 43 11.22 11.35 7.79
N LEU A 44 12.08 10.72 6.98
CA LEU A 44 11.72 10.29 5.64
C LEU A 44 10.60 9.24 5.65
N HIS A 45 10.70 8.24 6.52
CA HIS A 45 9.69 7.19 6.67
C HIS A 45 8.32 7.75 7.06
N ILE A 46 8.28 8.59 8.10
CA ILE A 46 7.02 9.17 8.60
C ILE A 46 6.44 10.16 7.59
N PHE A 47 7.27 11.03 7.01
CA PHE A 47 6.80 12.05 6.06
C PHE A 47 6.22 11.43 4.80
N LEU A 48 6.93 10.48 4.17
CA LEU A 48 6.46 9.80 2.97
C LEU A 48 5.25 8.91 3.27
N GLY A 49 5.23 8.22 4.42
CA GLY A 49 4.05 7.50 4.90
C GLY A 49 2.82 8.40 5.09
N SER A 50 3.01 9.62 5.59
CA SER A 50 1.94 10.60 5.76
C SER A 50 1.41 11.13 4.42
N ILE A 51 2.29 11.32 3.42
CA ILE A 51 1.85 11.69 2.06
C ILE A 51 0.95 10.60 1.50
N ILE A 52 1.36 9.33 1.60
CA ILE A 52 0.55 8.19 1.14
C ILE A 52 -0.79 8.18 1.87
N PHE A 53 -0.78 8.32 3.19
CA PHE A 53 -2.00 8.38 4.01
C PHE A 53 -3.00 9.42 3.47
N ILE A 54 -2.54 10.66 3.30
CA ILE A 54 -3.39 11.78 2.88
C ILE A 54 -3.93 11.53 1.48
N LEU A 55 -3.10 11.10 0.54
CA LEU A 55 -3.52 10.79 -0.83
C LEU A 55 -4.57 9.67 -0.85
N THR A 56 -4.33 8.59 -0.11
CA THR A 56 -5.24 7.45 0.03
C THR A 56 -6.56 7.86 0.70
N LEU A 57 -6.51 8.69 1.75
CA LEU A 57 -7.70 9.18 2.46
C LEU A 57 -8.54 10.11 1.57
N VAL A 58 -7.92 11.07 0.89
CA VAL A 58 -8.60 11.97 -0.05
C VAL A 58 -9.24 11.18 -1.18
N GLU A 59 -8.51 10.23 -1.76
CA GLU A 59 -9.04 9.37 -2.81
C GLU A 59 -10.21 8.51 -2.30
N TRP A 60 -10.11 7.97 -1.09
CA TRP A 60 -11.17 7.18 -0.48
C TRP A 60 -12.46 8.00 -0.26
N ILE A 61 -12.34 9.21 0.29
CA ILE A 61 -13.47 10.12 0.53
C ILE A 61 -14.13 10.52 -0.80
N THR A 62 -13.32 10.86 -1.79
CA THR A 62 -13.82 11.33 -3.11
C THR A 62 -14.44 10.22 -3.95
N ARG A 63 -13.94 8.98 -3.84
CA ARG A 63 -14.48 7.83 -4.60
C ARG A 63 -15.70 7.19 -3.97
N ASN A 64 -16.08 7.59 -2.75
CA ASN A 64 -17.26 7.17 -1.98
C ASN A 64 -17.78 5.78 -2.39
N GLN A 65 -16.96 4.76 -2.11
CA GLN A 65 -17.09 3.35 -2.51
C GLN A 65 -18.43 3.04 -3.19
N THR A 66 -18.52 3.26 -4.50
CA THR A 66 -19.61 2.71 -5.30
C THR A 66 -19.74 1.27 -4.85
N LYS A 67 -20.92 0.89 -4.32
CA LYS A 67 -21.14 -0.42 -3.67
C LYS A 67 -20.38 -1.49 -4.46
N LEU A 68 -19.63 -2.37 -3.79
CA LEU A 68 -19.01 -3.53 -4.43
C LEU A 68 -20.13 -4.37 -5.05
N VAL A 69 -20.49 -4.07 -6.31
CA VAL A 69 -21.53 -4.76 -7.05
C VAL A 69 -20.84 -5.77 -7.93
N HIS A 70 -20.87 -7.02 -7.51
CA HIS A 70 -20.53 -8.13 -8.38
C HIS A 70 -21.69 -8.37 -9.35
N THR A 71 -21.45 -8.18 -10.64
CA THR A 71 -22.40 -8.61 -11.67
C THR A 71 -21.97 -9.99 -12.20
N PRO A 72 -22.89 -10.92 -12.48
CA PRO A 72 -22.55 -12.25 -13.00
C PRO A 72 -21.76 -12.23 -14.32
N ALA A 73 -21.85 -11.13 -15.07
CA ALA A 73 -21.12 -10.92 -16.32
C ALA A 73 -19.70 -10.32 -16.14
N MET A 74 -19.30 -9.98 -14.91
CA MET A 74 -17.99 -9.35 -14.65
C MET A 74 -16.86 -10.39 -14.71
N PRO A 75 -15.79 -10.15 -15.50
CA PRO A 75 -14.58 -10.97 -15.47
C PRO A 75 -14.02 -11.12 -14.05
N GLN A 76 -13.62 -12.35 -13.68
CA GLN A 76 -13.16 -12.67 -12.33
C GLN A 76 -11.96 -11.81 -11.89
N HIS A 77 -11.03 -11.47 -12.79
CA HIS A 77 -9.88 -10.62 -12.48
C HIS A 77 -10.29 -9.19 -12.09
N LEU A 78 -11.34 -8.62 -12.72
CA LEU A 78 -11.83 -7.27 -12.38
C LEU A 78 -12.44 -7.27 -10.99
N TRP A 79 -13.17 -8.34 -10.65
CA TRP A 79 -13.75 -8.50 -9.32
C TRP A 79 -12.67 -8.66 -8.24
N ILE A 80 -11.68 -9.53 -8.47
CA ILE A 80 -10.51 -9.67 -7.60
C ILE A 80 -9.80 -8.32 -7.43
N ASN A 81 -9.55 -7.62 -8.52
CA ASN A 81 -8.90 -6.31 -8.51
C ASN A 81 -9.67 -5.27 -7.68
N GLN A 82 -11.01 -5.25 -7.76
CA GLN A 82 -11.85 -4.36 -6.94
C GLN A 82 -11.76 -4.67 -5.44
N ILE A 83 -11.82 -5.94 -5.07
CA ILE A 83 -11.66 -6.37 -3.66
C ILE A 83 -10.28 -6.02 -3.15
N LEU A 84 -9.23 -6.32 -3.94
CA LEU A 84 -7.85 -6.04 -3.58
C LEU A 84 -7.61 -4.55 -3.39
N HIS A 85 -8.15 -3.68 -4.28
CA HIS A 85 -8.07 -2.24 -4.12
C HIS A 85 -8.67 -1.76 -2.80
N ARG A 86 -9.86 -2.28 -2.42
CA ARG A 86 -10.44 -1.97 -1.11
C ARG A 86 -9.52 -2.40 0.04
N GLY A 87 -8.92 -3.59 -0.06
CA GLY A 87 -7.91 -4.06 0.89
C GLY A 87 -6.70 -3.12 0.98
N TYR A 88 -6.16 -2.69 -0.16
CA TYR A 88 -5.04 -1.75 -0.22
C TYR A 88 -5.36 -0.44 0.48
N TYR A 89 -6.51 0.18 0.21
CA TYR A 89 -6.92 1.41 0.88
C TYR A 89 -6.97 1.25 2.40
N LEU A 90 -7.57 0.17 2.90
CA LEU A 90 -7.68 -0.07 4.34
C LEU A 90 -6.30 -0.25 4.97
N ILE A 91 -5.42 -1.04 4.34
CA ILE A 91 -4.06 -1.27 4.85
C ILE A 91 -3.23 0.02 4.79
N LEU A 92 -3.28 0.76 3.69
CA LEU A 92 -2.54 2.01 3.52
C LEU A 92 -3.05 3.13 4.44
N MET A 93 -4.31 3.10 4.86
CA MET A 93 -4.81 3.96 5.94
C MET A 93 -4.37 3.46 7.32
N ALA A 94 -4.33 2.16 7.55
CA ALA A 94 -3.96 1.57 8.84
C ALA A 94 -2.44 1.65 9.13
N LEU A 95 -1.58 1.54 8.11
CA LEU A 95 -0.13 1.54 8.28
C LEU A 95 0.39 2.82 8.97
N PRO A 96 0.05 4.04 8.55
CA PRO A 96 0.46 5.26 9.23
C PRO A 96 -0.10 5.38 10.65
N LEU A 97 -1.37 4.99 10.86
CA LEU A 97 -2.00 4.99 12.18
C LEU A 97 -1.30 4.03 13.15
N THR A 98 -1.02 2.81 12.71
CA THR A 98 -0.25 1.84 13.49
C THR A 98 1.18 2.32 13.72
N GLY A 99 1.82 2.97 12.73
CA GLY A 99 3.14 3.57 12.87
C GLY A 99 3.23 4.64 13.95
N ILE A 100 2.18 5.46 14.15
CA ILE A 100 2.08 6.38 15.28
C ILE A 100 2.01 5.60 16.60
N ILE A 101 1.22 4.53 16.64
CA ILE A 101 1.02 3.74 17.86
C ILE A 101 2.29 2.97 18.26
N VAL A 102 3.18 2.64 17.31
CA VAL A 102 4.49 2.01 17.59
C VAL A 102 5.34 2.83 18.59
N PHE A 103 5.20 4.15 18.62
CA PHE A 103 5.90 5.01 19.59
C PHE A 103 5.42 4.84 21.04
N PHE A 104 4.24 4.27 21.23
CA PHE A 104 3.64 3.99 22.53
C PHE A 104 3.70 2.50 22.89
N ASP A 105 4.49 1.73 22.14
CA ASP A 105 4.60 0.29 22.30
C ASP A 105 5.60 -0.07 23.40
N PHE A 106 5.23 0.26 24.65
CA PHE A 106 6.07 0.08 25.84
C PHE A 106 6.10 -1.35 26.37
N MET A 107 5.31 -2.25 25.77
CA MET A 107 5.25 -3.66 26.15
C MET A 107 6.46 -4.41 25.58
N GLU A 108 7.03 -5.34 26.35
CA GLU A 108 8.17 -6.16 25.88
C GLU A 108 7.84 -6.94 24.59
N SER A 109 6.60 -7.39 24.44
CA SER A 109 6.13 -8.13 23.26
C SER A 109 5.98 -7.27 22.00
N ARG A 110 6.07 -5.94 22.13
CA ARG A 110 5.92 -4.95 21.06
C ARG A 110 4.81 -5.26 20.03
N PRO A 111 3.55 -5.48 20.46
CA PRO A 111 2.46 -5.91 19.60
C PRO A 111 2.16 -4.94 18.44
N PHE A 112 2.30 -3.63 18.64
CA PHE A 112 1.99 -2.65 17.60
C PHE A 112 3.07 -2.59 16.54
N TYR A 113 4.34 -2.78 16.92
CA TYR A 113 5.44 -2.95 15.99
C TYR A 113 5.23 -4.21 15.12
N LEU A 114 4.84 -5.34 15.74
CA LEU A 114 4.54 -6.57 15.01
C LEU A 114 3.33 -6.40 14.08
N LEU A 115 2.28 -5.71 14.53
CA LEU A 115 1.11 -5.42 13.71
C LEU A 115 1.48 -4.55 12.51
N HIS A 116 2.24 -3.47 12.72
CA HIS A 116 2.67 -2.56 11.65
C HIS A 116 3.48 -3.31 10.58
N GLY A 117 4.47 -4.11 11.00
CA GLY A 117 5.23 -4.97 10.09
C GLY A 117 4.35 -6.01 9.38
N SER A 118 3.40 -6.61 10.09
CA SER A 118 2.48 -7.63 9.52
C SER A 118 1.54 -7.03 8.47
N LEU A 119 1.03 -5.81 8.71
CA LEU A 119 0.22 -5.08 7.73
C LEU A 119 1.03 -4.77 6.46
N PHE A 120 2.30 -4.41 6.61
CA PHE A 120 3.17 -4.16 5.46
C PHE A 120 3.45 -5.44 4.67
N ASN A 121 3.75 -6.55 5.35
CA ASN A 121 3.92 -7.85 4.70
C ASN A 121 2.64 -8.30 3.98
N LEU A 122 1.47 -8.10 4.59
CA LEU A 122 0.19 -8.37 3.96
C LEU A 122 -0.02 -7.51 2.71
N LEU A 123 0.33 -6.21 2.75
CA LEU A 123 0.28 -5.33 1.57
C LEU A 123 1.11 -5.91 0.42
N LEU A 124 2.35 -6.33 0.69
CA LEU A 124 3.22 -6.94 -0.32
C LEU A 124 2.63 -8.21 -0.92
N ILE A 125 2.10 -9.12 -0.08
CA ILE A 125 1.44 -10.35 -0.53
C ILE A 125 0.27 -10.02 -1.45
N LEU A 126 -0.59 -9.08 -1.06
CA LEU A 126 -1.75 -8.70 -1.87
C LEU A 126 -1.34 -8.03 -3.19
N ILE A 127 -0.24 -7.26 -3.23
CA ILE A 127 0.32 -6.72 -4.47
C ILE A 127 0.77 -7.86 -5.39
N MET A 128 1.47 -8.87 -4.84
CA MET A 128 1.91 -10.04 -5.60
C MET A 128 0.74 -10.84 -6.17
N VAL A 129 -0.32 -11.03 -5.39
CA VAL A 129 -1.56 -11.69 -5.84
C VAL A 129 -2.18 -10.93 -7.02
N ASN A 130 -2.25 -9.61 -6.96
CA ASN A 130 -2.79 -8.80 -8.06
C ASN A 130 -1.93 -8.90 -9.33
N LEU A 131 -0.61 -8.81 -9.19
CA LEU A 131 0.32 -8.98 -10.31
C LEU A 131 0.16 -10.36 -10.97
N ALA A 132 0.10 -11.43 -10.17
CA ALA A 132 -0.12 -12.78 -10.66
C ALA A 132 -1.48 -12.92 -11.38
N SER A 133 -2.56 -12.36 -10.81
CA SER A 133 -3.89 -12.37 -11.42
C SER A 133 -3.91 -11.71 -12.80
N MET A 134 -3.28 -10.53 -12.92
CA MET A 134 -3.15 -9.81 -14.19
C MET A 134 -2.30 -10.57 -15.21
N MET A 135 -1.22 -11.23 -14.78
CA MET A 135 -0.38 -12.04 -15.67
C MET A 135 -1.11 -13.27 -16.21
N ILE A 136 -1.81 -14.01 -15.35
CA ILE A 136 -2.58 -15.22 -15.74
C ILE A 136 -3.61 -14.88 -16.80
N GLU A 137 -4.30 -13.75 -16.67
CA GLU A 137 -5.26 -13.34 -17.68
C GLU A 137 -4.60 -12.99 -19.02
N LYS A 138 -3.50 -12.23 -19.01
CA LYS A 138 -2.79 -11.89 -20.24
C LYS A 138 -2.33 -13.13 -21.01
N LEU A 139 -2.04 -14.22 -20.29
CA LEU A 139 -1.72 -15.52 -20.88
C LEU A 139 -2.95 -16.23 -21.46
N LYS A 140 -4.12 -16.14 -20.82
CA LYS A 140 -5.38 -16.71 -21.31
C LYS A 140 -5.95 -15.99 -22.55
N VAL A 141 -5.66 -14.70 -22.73
CA VAL A 141 -6.17 -13.87 -23.85
C VAL A 141 -5.34 -14.02 -25.14
N LYS A 142 -4.29 -14.85 -25.15
CA LYS A 142 -3.66 -15.30 -26.41
C LYS A 142 -4.32 -16.60 -26.88
N PRO A 143 -5.33 -16.57 -27.76
CA PRO A 143 -5.55 -17.71 -28.63
C PRO A 143 -4.36 -17.81 -29.59
N LEU A 144 -3.84 -19.03 -29.75
CA LEU A 144 -2.97 -19.40 -30.88
C LEU A 144 -3.71 -19.16 -32.20
#